data_AF-A0A3D6A2W7-F1
#
_entry.id   AF-A0A3D6A2W7-F1
#
_cell.length_a   1.000
_cell.length_b   1.000
_cell.length_c   1.000
_cell.angle_alpha   90.00
_cell.angle_beta   90.00
_cell.angle_gamma   90.00
#
_symmetry.space_group_name_H-M   'P 1'
#
loop_
_entity.id
_entity.type
_entity.pdbx_description
1 polymer ?
#
loop_
_entity_poly.entity_id
_entity_poly.type
_entity_poly.pdbx_seq_one_letter_code
_entity_poly.pdbx_strand_id
1 'polypeptide(L)' 'IETAFIENAMAGGDNCARGLALGILLGAANGLSSIPRHWVENLNSRAFLHKLISCNLW' A
#
# COMPACT_ATOMS: atom_id res chain seq x y z
N ILE A 1 0.41 3.20 -9.21
CA ILE A 1 0.98 2.95 -7.86
C ILE A 1 2.28 2.15 -7.94
N GLU A 2 2.29 1.05 -8.69
CA GLU A 2 3.44 0.12 -8.78
C GLU A 2 4.79 0.79 -9.08
N THR A 3 4.89 1.55 -10.17
CA THR A 3 6.12 2.28 -10.53
C THR A 3 6.62 3.17 -9.40
N ALA A 4 5.74 3.96 -8.77
CA ALA A 4 6.12 4.87 -7.69
C ALA A 4 6.72 4.13 -6.47
N PHE A 5 6.19 2.95 -6.15
CA PHE A 5 6.71 2.12 -5.06
C PHE A 5 8.05 1.47 -5.40
N ILE A 6 8.21 0.99 -6.64
CA ILE A 6 9.48 0.41 -7.12
C ILE A 6 10.58 1.49 -7.09
N GLU A 7 10.32 2.66 -7.66
CA GLU A 7 11.30 3.76 -7.67
C GLU A 7 11.65 4.23 -6.25
N ASN A 8 10.66 4.36 -5.35
CA ASN A 8 10.92 4.70 -3.95
C ASN A 8 11.79 3.65 -3.23
N ALA A 9 11.55 2.37 -3.48
CA ALA A 9 12.33 1.28 -2.90
C ALA A 9 13.79 1.33 -3.40
N MET A 10 13.97 1.49 -4.72
CA MET A 10 15.28 1.56 -5.38
C MET A 10 16.09 2.80 -4.98
N ALA A 11 15.43 3.91 -4.63
CA ALA A 11 16.10 5.11 -4.13
C ALA A 11 16.83 4.93 -2.78
N GLY A 12 16.56 3.85 -2.04
CA GLY A 12 17.26 3.51 -0.78
C GLY A 12 17.06 4.52 0.36
N GLY A 13 17.92 4.48 1.38
CA GLY A 13 17.75 5.28 2.59
C GLY A 13 16.49 4.88 3.37
N ASP A 14 15.76 5.86 3.91
CA ASP A 14 14.46 5.62 4.56
C ASP A 14 13.31 5.44 3.55
N ASN A 15 13.41 4.40 2.74
CA ASN A 15 12.38 4.06 1.76
C ASN A 15 11.10 3.51 2.42
N CYS A 16 11.19 2.98 3.65
CA CYS A 16 10.05 2.48 4.41
C CYS A 16 9.10 3.61 4.80
N ALA A 17 9.59 4.67 5.45
CA ALA A 17 8.74 5.80 5.85
C ALA A 17 8.15 6.53 4.64
N ARG A 18 8.95 6.74 3.59
CA ARG A 18 8.44 7.32 2.32
C ARG A 18 7.43 6.40 1.65
N GLY A 19 7.66 5.10 1.67
CA GLY A 19 6.74 4.09 1.13
C GLY A 19 5.39 4.10 1.86
N LEU A 20 5.40 4.28 3.18
CA LEU A 20 4.19 4.48 3.98
C LEU A 20 3.43 5.74 3.54
N ALA A 21 4.11 6.89 3.48
CA ALA A 21 3.49 8.15 3.06
C ALA A 21 2.92 8.07 1.63
N LEU A 22 3.68 7.47 0.71
CA LEU A 22 3.27 7.22 -0.67
C LEU A 22 2.04 6.31 -0.73
N GLY A 23 1.99 5.26 0.08
CA GLY A 23 0.87 4.33 0.17
C GLY A 23 -0.40 4.99 0.66
N ILE A 24 -0.31 5.85 1.68
CA ILE A 24 -1.43 6.63 2.19
C ILE A 24 -1.99 7.53 1.08
N LEU A 25 -1.14 8.33 0.42
CA LEU A 25 -1.57 9.30 -0.58
C LEU A 25 -2.11 8.63 -1.85
N LEU A 26 -1.34 7.72 -2.44
CA LEU A 26 -1.73 7.08 -3.69
C LEU A 26 -2.88 6.09 -3.50
N GLY A 27 -2.92 5.37 -2.37
CA GLY A 27 -4.01 4.46 -2.05
C GLY A 27 -5.33 5.20 -1.84
N ALA A 28 -5.31 6.35 -1.15
CA ALA A 28 -6.50 7.20 -0.99
C ALA A 28 -6.97 7.80 -2.31
N ALA A 29 -6.05 8.27 -3.16
CA ALA A 29 -6.38 8.91 -4.44
C ALA A 29 -6.91 7.95 -5.50
N ASN A 30 -6.44 6.69 -5.52
CA ASN A 30 -6.73 5.74 -6.60
C ASN A 30 -7.56 4.52 -6.17
N GLY A 31 -7.85 4.38 -4.86
CA GLY A 31 -8.60 3.26 -4.31
C GLY A 31 -7.82 1.94 -4.22
N LEU A 32 -8.38 0.96 -3.52
CA LEU A 32 -7.71 -0.32 -3.20
C LEU A 32 -7.35 -1.15 -4.44
N SER A 33 -8.16 -1.10 -5.50
CA SER A 33 -7.95 -1.85 -6.76
C SER A 33 -6.72 -1.38 -7.54
N SER A 34 -6.16 -0.22 -7.22
CA SER A 34 -4.96 0.33 -7.88
C SER A 34 -3.64 -0.25 -7.35
N ILE A 35 -3.69 -1.02 -6.26
CA ILE A 35 -2.52 -1.73 -5.70
C ILE A 35 -2.38 -3.07 -6.41
N PRO A 36 -1.18 -3.46 -6.89
CA PRO A 36 -0.97 -4.78 -7.48
C PRO A 36 -1.44 -5.89 -6.56
N ARG A 37 -2.34 -6.75 -7.05
CA ARG A 37 -3.00 -7.79 -6.24
C ARG A 37 -1.99 -8.70 -5.54
N HIS A 38 -0.92 -9.07 -6.24
CA HIS A 38 0.13 -9.92 -5.71
C HIS A 38 0.86 -9.27 -4.52
N TRP A 39 0.97 -7.94 -4.43
CA TRP A 39 1.53 -7.29 -3.24
C TRP A 39 0.60 -7.41 -2.04
N VAL A 40 -0.71 -7.22 -2.25
CA VAL A 40 -1.71 -7.35 -1.18
C VAL A 40 -1.79 -8.79 -0.69
N GLU A 41 -1.79 -9.77 -1.60
CA GLU A 41 -1.84 -11.21 -1.28
C GLU A 41 -0.67 -11.69 -0.43
N ASN A 42 0.51 -11.07 -0.61
CA ASN A 42 1.73 -11.41 0.12
C ASN A 42 1.95 -10.59 1.41
N LEU A 43 1.01 -9.72 1.81
CA LEU A 43 1.11 -9.00 3.09
C LEU A 43 0.90 -9.95 4.27
N ASN A 44 1.86 -10.00 5.20
CA ASN A 44 1.77 -10.79 6.44
C ASN A 44 0.48 -10.47 7.23
N SER A 45 0.09 -9.19 7.30
CA SER A 45 -1.10 -8.74 8.03
C SER A 45 -2.34 -8.58 7.16
N ARG A 46 -2.38 -9.15 5.95
CA ARG A 46 -3.47 -8.99 4.96
C ARG A 46 -4.86 -9.20 5.57
N ALA A 47 -5.07 -10.33 6.25
CA ALA A 47 -6.37 -10.69 6.80
C ALA A 47 -6.86 -9.69 7.85
N PHE A 48 -5.96 -9.23 8.73
CA PHE A 48 -6.25 -8.23 9.75
C PHE A 48 -6.59 -6.87 9.12
N LEU A 49 -5.77 -6.40 8.18
CA LEU A 49 -5.98 -5.12 7.50
C LEU A 49 -7.28 -5.12 6.67
N HIS A 50 -7.58 -6.23 5.99
CA HIS A 50 -8.82 -6.36 5.24
C HIS A 50 -10.04 -6.26 6.16
N LYS A 51 -10.00 -6.91 7.33
CA LYS A 51 -11.07 -6.80 8.35
C LYS A 51 -11.21 -5.36 8.87
N LEU A 52 -10.08 -4.69 9.13
CA LEU A 52 -10.07 -3.32 9.65
C LEU A 52 -10.74 -2.34 8.69
N ILE A 53 -10.47 -2.48 7.40
CA ILE A 53 -11.00 -1.60 6.35
C ILE A 53 -12.45 -1.96 6.04
N SER A 54 -12.81 -3.26 6.02
CA SER A 54 -14.20 -3.69 5.77
C SER A 54 -15.18 -3.35 6.89
N CYS A 55 -14.70 -3.25 8.14
CA CYS A 55 -15.54 -2.82 9.27
C CYS A 55 -15.72 -1.30 9.39
N ASN A 56 -14.89 -0.50 8.73
CA ASN A 56 -14.92 0.97 8.78
C ASN A 56 -15.39 1.62 7.47
N LEU A 57 -15.79 0.82 6.48
CA LEU A 57 -16.54 1.29 5.31
C LEU A 57 -18.01 1.45 5.75
N TRP A 58 -18.35 2.66 6.20
CA TRP A 58 -19.74 3.11 6.40
C TRP A 58 -20.52 3.09 5.09
#